data_AF-S8F8E0-F1
#
_entry.id   AF-S8F8E0-F1
#
_cell.length_a   1.000
_cell.length_b   1.000
_cell.length_c   1.000
_cell.angle_alpha   90.00
_cell.angle_beta   90.00
_cell.angle_gamma   90.00
#
_symmetry.space_group_name_H-M   'P 1'
#
loop_
_entity.id
_entity.type
_entity.pdbx_description
1 polymer ?
#
loop_
_entity_poly.entity_id
_entity_poly.type
_entity_poly.pdbx_seq_one_letter_code
_entity_poly.pdbx_strand_id
1 'polypeptide(L)'
;MSTSPSPSSTSENIIKASHSTKRRVITEVISASYTPFDHRSAVVEPFGNESKRDVEFLEKLNVMLLELMLEFHAWSTARPAQESDSTADALEKEVKIVMELEKEQGTSSLIGRLVFPTYCQKTRQRLNDFVTRIKLALAALTDLSG
;
A
#
# COMPACT_ATOMS: atom_id res chain seq x y z
N MET A 1 95.94 50.96 24.87
CA MET A 1 95.41 49.62 24.54
C MET A 1 94.38 49.26 25.61
N SER A 2 93.20 48.84 25.15
CA SER A 2 92.17 48.06 25.86
C SER A 2 91.41 48.71 27.03
N THR A 3 90.28 49.34 26.73
CA THR A 3 89.19 49.57 27.68
C THR A 3 88.13 48.48 27.54
N SER A 4 87.87 47.75 28.63
CA SER A 4 86.78 46.77 28.75
C SER A 4 85.40 47.45 28.78
N PRO A 5 84.34 46.85 28.20
CA PRO A 5 82.97 47.23 28.50
C PRO A 5 82.34 46.27 29.52
N SER A 6 81.65 46.82 30.51
CA SER A 6 80.67 46.09 31.34
C SER A 6 79.25 46.34 30.82
N PRO A 7 78.33 45.39 30.98
CA PRO A 7 76.98 45.45 30.42
C PRO A 7 76.03 46.16 31.38
N SER A 8 75.23 47.10 30.89
CA SER A 8 74.14 47.67 31.68
C SER A 8 72.96 48.06 30.78
N SER A 9 71.81 47.47 31.09
CA SER A 9 70.46 48.00 30.87
C SER A 9 69.95 48.16 29.42
N THR A 10 69.77 47.04 28.72
CA THR A 10 68.86 46.94 27.57
C THR A 10 67.71 45.98 27.91
N SER A 11 66.65 46.43 28.58
CA SER A 11 65.40 45.64 28.69
C SER A 11 64.11 46.39 29.02
N GLU A 12 64.12 47.66 29.44
CA GLU A 12 62.86 48.33 29.82
C GLU A 12 62.19 49.13 28.69
N ASN A 13 62.91 49.52 27.63
CA ASN A 13 62.36 50.42 26.61
C ASN A 13 61.63 49.71 25.44
N ILE A 14 61.88 48.41 25.23
CA ILE A 14 61.24 47.63 24.15
C ILE A 14 59.81 47.21 24.54
N ILE A 15 59.55 47.00 25.83
CA ILE A 15 58.23 46.59 26.34
C ILE A 15 57.22 47.77 26.26
N LYS A 16 57.64 49.00 26.59
CA LYS A 16 56.77 50.20 26.52
C LYS A 16 56.33 50.58 25.09
N ALA A 17 57.21 50.45 24.10
CA ALA A 17 56.89 50.76 22.70
C ALA A 17 55.94 49.73 22.06
N SER A 18 56.05 48.45 22.46
CA SER A 18 55.11 47.40 22.06
C SER A 18 53.70 47.64 22.63
N HIS A 19 53.60 48.05 23.89
CA HIS A 19 52.31 48.37 24.52
C HIS A 19 51.64 49.63 23.95
N SER A 20 52.39 50.68 23.59
CA SER A 20 51.82 51.90 23.01
C SER A 20 51.24 51.66 21.61
N THR A 21 51.91 50.82 20.81
CA THR A 21 51.46 50.44 19.46
C THR A 21 50.21 49.55 19.53
N LYS A 22 50.20 48.55 20.42
CA LYS A 22 49.00 47.73 20.70
C LYS A 22 47.83 48.58 21.20
N ARG A 23 48.08 49.57 22.05
CA ARG A 23 47.03 50.48 22.55
C ARG A 23 46.45 51.36 21.43
N ARG A 24 47.27 51.84 20.47
CA ARG A 24 46.77 52.55 19.29
C ARG A 24 45.89 51.66 18.42
N VAL A 25 46.30 50.41 18.16
CA VAL A 25 45.50 49.45 17.38
C VAL A 25 44.16 49.13 18.06
N ILE A 26 44.15 48.95 19.39
CA ILE A 26 42.89 48.74 20.14
C ILE A 26 42.00 49.99 20.07
N THR A 27 42.58 51.19 20.17
CA THR A 27 41.81 52.44 20.09
C THR A 27 41.21 52.61 18.69
N GLU A 28 41.95 52.24 17.64
CA GLU A 28 41.49 52.26 16.25
C GLU A 28 40.36 51.26 16.00
N VAL A 29 40.47 50.04 16.53
CA VAL A 29 39.41 49.01 16.46
C VAL A 29 38.15 49.42 17.21
N ILE A 30 38.28 50.08 18.38
CA ILE A 30 37.12 50.55 19.16
C ILE A 30 36.49 51.81 18.53
N SER A 31 37.29 52.61 17.81
CA SER A 31 36.81 53.81 17.10
C SER A 31 36.16 53.46 15.76
N ALA A 32 36.29 52.22 15.29
CA ALA A 32 35.62 51.76 14.08
C ALA A 32 34.10 51.74 14.33
N SER A 33 33.36 52.53 13.54
CA SER A 33 31.90 52.52 13.57
C SER A 33 31.41 51.21 12.97
N TYR A 34 30.73 50.38 13.76
CA TYR A 34 30.07 49.19 13.26
C TYR A 34 28.84 49.55 12.42
N THR A 35 28.58 48.76 11.39
CA THR A 35 27.31 48.83 10.67
C THR A 35 26.16 48.51 11.63
N PRO A 36 25.10 49.33 11.68
CA PRO A 36 23.94 49.02 12.51
C PRO A 36 23.38 47.65 12.16
N PHE A 37 23.13 46.83 13.20
CA PHE A 37 22.50 45.52 13.01
C PHE A 37 21.02 45.71 12.69
N ASP A 38 20.62 45.30 11.49
CA ASP A 38 19.21 45.24 11.13
C ASP A 38 18.60 43.91 11.59
N HIS A 39 18.08 43.92 12.82
CA HIS A 39 17.41 42.78 13.42
C HIS A 39 16.17 42.32 12.63
N ARG A 40 15.56 43.20 11.83
CA ARG A 40 14.35 42.87 11.09
C ARG A 40 14.64 41.89 9.96
N SER A 41 15.59 42.21 9.09
CA SER A 41 16.01 41.32 8.00
C SER A 41 16.80 40.10 8.49
N ALA A 42 17.59 40.26 9.56
CA ALA A 42 18.45 39.17 10.04
C ALA A 42 17.71 38.12 10.88
N VAL A 43 16.61 38.47 11.56
CA VAL A 43 15.95 37.59 12.54
C VAL A 43 14.44 37.54 12.36
N VAL A 44 13.77 38.69 12.35
CA VAL A 44 12.30 38.75 12.39
C VAL A 44 11.68 38.20 11.11
N GLU A 45 12.18 38.61 9.94
CA GLU A 45 11.66 38.15 8.65
C GLU A 45 11.94 36.67 8.38
N PRO A 46 13.15 36.15 8.57
CA PRO A 46 13.41 34.70 8.44
C PRO A 46 12.50 33.86 9.33
N PHE A 47 12.30 34.28 10.58
CA PHE A 47 11.42 33.56 11.51
C PHE A 47 9.94 33.61 11.08
N GLY A 48 9.47 34.77 10.61
CA GLY A 48 8.12 34.91 10.06
C GLY A 48 7.92 34.05 8.81
N ASN A 49 8.92 34.01 7.93
CA ASN A 49 8.91 33.17 6.74
C ASN A 49 8.91 31.69 7.09
N GLU A 50 9.71 31.25 8.07
CA GLU A 50 9.70 29.87 8.57
C GLU A 50 8.32 29.49 9.11
N SER A 51 7.75 30.34 9.97
CA SER A 51 6.43 30.11 10.56
C SER A 51 5.35 29.95 9.48
N LYS A 52 5.44 30.73 8.40
CA LYS A 52 4.52 30.61 7.26
C LYS A 52 4.73 29.29 6.51
N ARG A 53 5.98 28.89 6.25
CA ARG A 53 6.29 27.62 5.58
C ARG A 53 5.80 26.43 6.39
N ASP A 54 5.91 26.48 7.71
CA ASP A 54 5.43 25.41 8.60
C ASP A 54 3.91 25.21 8.46
N VAL A 55 3.16 26.31 8.42
CA VAL A 55 1.70 26.25 8.20
C VAL A 55 1.38 25.65 6.83
N GLU A 56 2.02 26.16 5.77
CA GLU A 56 1.81 25.66 4.41
C GLU A 56 2.19 24.17 4.28
N PHE A 57 3.26 23.74 4.96
CA PHE A 57 3.69 22.35 5.00
C PHE A 57 2.67 21.45 5.72
N LEU A 58 2.17 21.87 6.88
CA LEU A 58 1.17 21.13 7.64
C LEU A 58 -0.14 20.99 6.86
N GLU A 59 -0.59 22.06 6.22
CA GLU A 59 -1.77 22.02 5.35
C GLU A 59 -1.58 21.02 4.20
N LYS A 60 -0.45 21.10 3.50
CA LYS A 60 -0.13 20.17 2.42
C LYS A 60 -0.05 18.71 2.90
N LEU A 61 0.57 18.47 4.04
CA LEU A 61 0.68 17.14 4.64
C LEU A 61 -0.69 16.57 4.98
N ASN A 62 -1.57 17.38 5.56
CA ASN A 62 -2.94 16.96 5.86
C ASN A 62 -3.73 16.60 4.60
N VAL A 63 -3.59 17.38 3.52
CA VAL A 63 -4.22 17.07 2.23
C VAL A 63 -3.72 15.73 1.69
N MET A 64 -2.40 15.54 1.63
CA MET A 64 -1.80 14.29 1.15
C MET A 64 -2.23 13.07 1.97
N LEU A 65 -2.29 13.22 3.30
CA LEU A 65 -2.73 12.15 4.19
C LEU A 65 -4.19 11.79 3.95
N LEU A 66 -5.05 12.81 3.80
CA LEU A 66 -6.47 12.59 3.53
C LEU A 66 -6.70 11.91 2.18
N GLU A 67 -6.00 12.34 1.13
CA GLU A 67 -6.05 11.71 -0.19
C GLU A 67 -5.66 10.22 -0.10
N LEU A 68 -4.54 9.91 0.55
CA LEU A 68 -4.09 8.53 0.74
C LEU A 68 -5.12 7.69 1.51
N MET A 69 -5.71 8.24 2.57
CA MET A 69 -6.74 7.54 3.35
C MET A 69 -7.99 7.26 2.51
N LEU A 70 -8.42 8.22 1.68
CA LEU A 70 -9.58 8.06 0.81
C LEU A 70 -9.33 7.02 -0.29
N GLU A 71 -8.17 7.06 -0.93
CA GLU A 71 -7.77 6.07 -1.94
C GLU A 71 -7.68 4.67 -1.35
N PHE A 72 -7.05 4.53 -0.19
CA PHE A 72 -6.95 3.25 0.50
C PHE A 72 -8.33 2.73 0.93
N HIS A 73 -9.22 3.60 1.42
CA HIS A 73 -10.59 3.22 1.75
C HIS A 73 -11.35 2.74 0.51
N ALA A 74 -11.29 3.49 -0.60
CA ALA A 74 -11.94 3.10 -1.85
C ALA A 74 -11.42 1.74 -2.37
N TRP A 75 -10.11 1.54 -2.34
CA TRP A 75 -9.49 0.28 -2.75
C TRP A 75 -9.87 -0.90 -1.85
N SER A 76 -9.78 -0.72 -0.53
CA SER A 76 -10.08 -1.78 0.44
C SER A 76 -11.55 -2.16 0.49
N THR A 77 -12.46 -1.24 0.14
CA THR A 77 -13.90 -1.52 0.05
C THR A 77 -14.29 -2.15 -1.29
N ALA A 78 -13.68 -1.74 -2.41
CA ALA A 78 -13.97 -2.30 -3.72
C ALA A 78 -13.39 -3.72 -3.90
N ARG A 79 -12.23 -4.00 -3.30
CA ARG A 79 -11.49 -5.25 -3.53
C ARG A 79 -12.24 -6.52 -3.09
N PRO A 80 -12.85 -6.62 -1.90
CA PRO A 80 -13.59 -7.82 -1.51
C PRO A 80 -14.74 -8.16 -2.47
N ALA A 81 -15.46 -7.14 -2.96
CA ALA A 81 -16.53 -7.33 -3.94
C ALA A 81 -15.98 -7.85 -5.27
N GLN A 82 -14.88 -7.27 -5.76
CA GLN A 82 -14.24 -7.75 -6.98
C GLN A 82 -13.73 -9.21 -6.84
N GLU A 83 -13.15 -9.55 -5.70
CA GLU A 83 -12.66 -10.90 -5.43
C GLU A 83 -13.82 -11.91 -5.32
N SER A 84 -14.94 -11.54 -4.69
CA SER A 84 -16.13 -12.39 -4.64
C SER A 84 -16.74 -12.60 -6.01
N ASP A 85 -16.87 -11.54 -6.82
CA ASP A 85 -17.46 -11.60 -8.16
C ASP A 85 -16.59 -12.47 -9.08
N SER A 86 -15.28 -12.27 -9.05
CA SER A 86 -14.35 -13.13 -9.82
C SER A 86 -14.43 -14.60 -9.42
N THR A 87 -14.68 -14.89 -8.13
CA THR A 87 -14.82 -16.26 -7.64
C THR A 87 -16.16 -16.85 -8.07
N ALA A 88 -17.24 -16.07 -7.99
CA ALA A 88 -18.57 -16.47 -8.44
C ALA A 88 -18.57 -16.76 -9.95
N ASP A 89 -17.95 -15.91 -10.76
CA ASP A 89 -17.80 -16.10 -12.21
C ASP A 89 -17.03 -17.39 -12.55
N ALA A 90 -16.00 -17.72 -11.76
CA ALA A 90 -15.25 -18.97 -11.94
C ALA A 90 -16.15 -20.18 -11.66
N LEU A 91 -16.89 -20.15 -10.56
CA LEU A 91 -17.84 -21.21 -10.20
C LEU A 91 -18.98 -21.34 -11.22
N GLU A 92 -19.52 -20.23 -11.73
CA GLU A 92 -20.57 -20.25 -12.75
C GLU A 92 -20.08 -20.92 -14.03
N LYS A 93 -18.83 -20.65 -14.45
CA LYS A 93 -18.21 -21.33 -15.60
C LYS A 93 -18.08 -22.83 -15.36
N GLU A 94 -17.62 -23.24 -14.17
CA GLU A 94 -17.52 -24.66 -13.82
C GLU A 94 -18.89 -25.35 -13.84
N VAL A 95 -19.90 -24.73 -13.25
CA VAL A 95 -21.28 -25.23 -13.26
C VAL A 95 -21.80 -25.37 -14.69
N LYS A 96 -21.52 -24.38 -15.54
CA LYS A 96 -21.92 -24.43 -16.95
C LYS A 96 -21.24 -25.58 -17.69
N ILE A 97 -19.95 -25.79 -17.48
CA ILE A 97 -19.20 -26.92 -18.07
C ILE A 97 -19.80 -28.25 -17.62
N VAL A 98 -20.08 -28.41 -16.32
CA VAL A 98 -20.70 -29.63 -15.78
C VAL A 98 -22.07 -29.85 -16.39
N MET A 99 -22.90 -28.81 -16.49
CA MET A 99 -24.24 -28.89 -17.07
C MET A 99 -24.21 -29.29 -18.56
N GLU A 100 -23.23 -28.79 -19.32
CA GLU A 100 -23.01 -29.17 -20.72
C GLU A 100 -22.60 -30.65 -20.82
N LEU A 101 -21.67 -31.11 -19.97
CA LEU A 101 -21.26 -32.52 -19.90
C LEU A 101 -22.42 -33.46 -19.51
N GLU A 102 -23.25 -33.08 -18.54
CA GLU A 102 -24.43 -33.84 -18.15
C GLU A 102 -25.48 -33.92 -19.27
N LYS A 103 -25.62 -32.83 -20.04
CA LYS A 103 -26.47 -32.81 -21.23
C LYS A 103 -25.98 -33.77 -22.29
N GLU A 104 -24.68 -33.79 -22.56
CA GLU A 104 -24.07 -34.74 -23.51
C GLU A 104 -24.20 -36.19 -23.05
N GLN A 105 -24.09 -36.45 -21.74
CA GLN A 105 -24.26 -37.78 -21.14
C GLN A 105 -25.73 -38.22 -21.03
N GLY A 106 -26.69 -37.36 -21.36
CA GLY A 106 -28.13 -37.65 -21.28
C GLY A 106 -28.68 -37.71 -19.85
N THR A 107 -27.98 -37.14 -18.87
CA THR A 107 -28.38 -37.11 -17.45
C THR A 107 -29.10 -35.81 -17.03
N SER A 108 -29.29 -34.87 -17.97
CA SER A 108 -29.74 -33.47 -17.81
C SER A 108 -31.06 -33.17 -17.03
N SER A 109 -31.77 -34.14 -16.46
CA SER A 109 -33.08 -33.87 -15.82
C SER A 109 -33.06 -33.65 -14.31
N LEU A 110 -31.91 -33.69 -13.61
CA LEU A 110 -31.96 -34.06 -12.19
C LEU A 110 -31.14 -33.26 -11.18
N ILE A 111 -30.57 -32.09 -11.52
CA ILE A 111 -30.04 -31.19 -10.47
C ILE A 111 -31.17 -30.49 -9.69
N GLY A 112 -32.36 -30.30 -10.29
CA GLY A 112 -33.51 -29.69 -9.61
C GLY A 112 -34.36 -30.61 -8.72
N ARG A 113 -34.09 -31.92 -8.69
CA ARG A 113 -34.98 -32.87 -8.00
C ARG A 113 -34.27 -34.14 -7.54
N LEU A 114 -33.48 -34.07 -6.47
CA LEU A 114 -33.22 -35.22 -5.57
C LEU A 114 -32.68 -36.51 -6.24
N VAL A 115 -31.39 -36.66 -6.60
CA VAL A 115 -30.98 -37.93 -7.27
C VAL A 115 -29.65 -38.53 -6.85
N PHE A 116 -29.78 -39.62 -6.07
CA PHE A 116 -29.35 -40.93 -6.54
C PHE A 116 -30.58 -41.69 -7.10
N PRO A 117 -30.46 -42.70 -7.99
CA PRO A 117 -29.49 -42.91 -9.06
C PRO A 117 -30.16 -43.18 -10.42
N THR A 118 -29.81 -42.43 -11.47
CA THR A 118 -30.29 -42.62 -12.86
C THR A 118 -29.88 -43.96 -13.47
N TYR A 119 -28.82 -44.61 -12.96
CA TYR A 119 -28.47 -45.98 -13.35
C TYR A 119 -29.56 -47.01 -13.02
N CYS A 120 -30.33 -46.81 -11.94
CA CYS A 120 -31.45 -47.70 -11.62
C CYS A 120 -32.61 -47.59 -12.60
N GLN A 121 -32.81 -46.44 -13.27
CA GLN A 121 -34.02 -46.23 -14.06
C GLN A 121 -33.99 -46.96 -15.40
N LYS A 122 -32.83 -47.03 -16.08
CA LYS A 122 -32.68 -47.81 -17.32
C LYS A 122 -32.80 -49.32 -17.06
N THR A 123 -32.19 -49.79 -15.97
CA THR A 123 -32.31 -51.20 -15.54
C THR A 123 -33.74 -51.52 -15.10
N ARG A 124 -34.40 -50.61 -14.37
CA ARG A 124 -35.81 -50.74 -13.97
C ARG A 124 -36.75 -50.76 -15.18
N GLN A 125 -36.50 -49.92 -16.19
CA GLN A 125 -37.29 -49.91 -17.41
C GLN A 125 -37.11 -51.22 -18.19
N ARG A 126 -35.87 -51.68 -18.38
CA ARG A 126 -35.59 -52.97 -19.04
C ARG A 126 -36.23 -54.15 -18.30
N LEU A 127 -36.19 -54.14 -16.97
CA LEU A 127 -36.85 -55.15 -16.14
C LEU A 127 -38.37 -55.11 -16.31
N ASN A 128 -38.97 -53.92 -16.35
CA ASN A 128 -40.41 -53.77 -16.56
C ASN A 128 -40.84 -54.25 -17.95
N ASP A 129 -40.09 -53.88 -18.99
CA ASP A 129 -40.33 -54.33 -20.35
C ASP A 129 -40.23 -55.86 -20.46
N PHE A 130 -39.24 -56.46 -19.79
CA PHE A 130 -39.10 -57.92 -19.72
C PHE A 130 -40.29 -58.58 -19.03
N VAL A 131 -40.66 -58.11 -17.83
CA VAL A 131 -41.82 -58.64 -17.08
C VAL A 131 -43.10 -58.53 -17.90
N THR A 132 -43.29 -57.41 -18.60
CA THR A 132 -44.47 -57.18 -19.45
C THR A 132 -44.50 -58.17 -20.61
N ARG A 133 -43.37 -58.42 -21.27
CA ARG A 133 -43.26 -59.43 -22.34
C ARG A 133 -43.56 -60.84 -21.85
N ILE A 134 -43.04 -61.20 -20.67
CA ILE A 134 -43.33 -62.51 -20.07
C ILE A 134 -44.81 -62.65 -19.72
N LYS A 135 -45.43 -61.62 -19.13
CA LYS A 135 -46.86 -61.63 -18.84
C LYS A 135 -47.71 -61.77 -20.10
N LEU A 136 -47.35 -61.06 -21.16
CA LEU A 136 -48.03 -61.15 -22.45
C LEU A 136 -47.90 -62.55 -23.06
N ALA A 137 -46.68 -63.11 -23.04
CA ALA A 137 -46.42 -64.46 -23.55
C ALA A 137 -47.18 -65.53 -22.74
N LEU A 138 -47.22 -65.39 -21.41
CA LEU A 138 -48.00 -66.28 -20.55
C LEU A 138 -49.49 -66.15 -20.83
N ALA A 139 -50.04 -64.93 -20.91
CA ALA A 139 -51.45 -64.73 -21.26
C ALA A 139 -51.78 -65.40 -22.61
N ALA A 140 -50.96 -65.17 -23.63
CA ALA A 140 -51.14 -65.79 -24.95
C ALA A 140 -51.08 -67.33 -24.91
N LEU A 141 -50.25 -67.92 -24.07
CA LEU A 141 -50.17 -69.38 -23.91
C LEU A 141 -51.34 -69.96 -23.10
N THR A 142 -51.90 -69.18 -22.17
CA THR A 142 -53.00 -69.63 -21.31
C THR A 142 -54.36 -69.44 -21.99
N ASP A 143 -54.51 -68.38 -22.80
CA ASP A 143 -55.69 -68.13 -23.64
C ASP A 143 -55.78 -69.10 -24.83
N LEU A 144 -54.70 -69.83 -25.16
CA LEU A 144 -54.69 -70.90 -26.17
C LEU A 144 -55.11 -72.28 -25.61
N SER A 145 -55.32 -72.38 -24.30
CA SER A 145 -55.66 -73.62 -23.57
C SER A 145 -57.10 -73.62 -23.03
N GLY A 146 -57.95 -72.68 -23.47
CA GLY A 146 -59.38 -72.62 -23.17
C GLY A 146 -60.23 -73.13 -24.32
#